data_AF-A0AAW6B706-F1
#
_entry.id   AF-A0AAW6B706-F1
#
_cell.length_a   1.000
_cell.length_b   1.000
_cell.length_c   1.000
_cell.angle_alpha   90.00
_cell.angle_beta   90.00
_cell.angle_gamma   90.00
#
_symmetry.space_group_name_H-M   'P 1'
#
loop_
_entity.id
_entity.type
_entity.pdbx_description
1 polymer ?
#
loop_
_entity_poly.entity_id
_entity_poly.type
_entity_poly.pdbx_seq_one_letter_code
_entity_poly.pdbx_strand_id
1 'polypeptide(L)'
;MRHYGKNSNIVGVASVASYILMFIHTIRNTQQYEMNYYNATWFIFGIIVGYFVGWVFAKFGHDIPEIKDRDLVKTIIVNIKPLLIVLACALVIHLGFATYRQYQMDRIVAQSVSTVANQHSSYGLSILISLITTFTIWLGYAGTLNFSSNIFGNESIANLSYALSHKTPWNIPYPYTLQSLFNGFGGIGGVGATLALVIALILFSNKKQKRAIAMRSSVPVFFNVNFSLVVGIPTILNPIYVIPFVLSPIVNMLLGSIAIWIKLFPPLVYPVPDGTPGILAPLMGTGGNVVALIYTIFILIVDVLIYVPFVKLDNQVANKYEASLK
;
A
#
# COMPACT_ATOMS: atom_id res chain seq x y z
N MET A 1 -8.47 10.52 21.95
CA MET A 1 -9.25 10.54 23.20
C MET A 1 -8.48 10.17 24.44
N ARG A 2 -7.78 9.01 24.51
CA ARG A 2 -6.87 8.72 25.63
C ARG A 2 -5.80 9.81 25.84
N HIS A 3 -5.28 10.37 24.75
CA HIS A 3 -4.39 11.54 24.78
C HIS A 3 -5.04 12.80 25.39
N TYR A 4 -6.38 12.93 25.34
CA TYR A 4 -7.14 14.05 25.89
C TYR A 4 -7.78 13.73 27.25
N GLY A 5 -7.50 12.56 27.86
CA GLY A 5 -8.07 12.16 29.15
C GLY A 5 -9.57 11.84 29.14
N LYS A 6 -10.22 11.77 27.97
CA LYS A 6 -11.69 11.58 27.85
C LYS A 6 -12.09 10.15 27.50
N ASN A 7 -13.29 9.75 27.94
CA ASN A 7 -13.85 8.40 27.71
C ASN A 7 -14.05 8.13 26.20
N SER A 8 -13.71 6.90 25.77
CA SER A 8 -13.30 6.60 24.39
C SER A 8 -14.36 5.93 23.53
N ASN A 9 -15.41 5.34 24.12
CA ASN A 9 -16.23 4.35 23.40
C ASN A 9 -17.17 4.99 22.38
N ILE A 10 -17.84 6.09 22.74
CA ILE A 10 -18.78 6.77 21.82
C ILE A 10 -18.06 7.39 20.62
N VAL A 11 -16.82 7.82 20.80
CA VAL A 11 -16.01 8.45 19.77
C VAL A 11 -15.57 7.40 18.75
N GLY A 12 -15.27 6.18 19.20
CA GLY A 12 -15.01 5.04 18.31
C GLY A 12 -16.23 4.71 17.46
N VAL A 13 -17.41 4.58 18.08
CA VAL A 13 -18.67 4.30 17.35
C VAL A 13 -19.01 5.42 16.37
N ALA A 14 -18.88 6.69 16.80
CA ALA A 14 -19.11 7.85 15.95
C ALA A 14 -18.13 7.91 14.77
N SER A 15 -16.86 7.54 14.98
CA SER A 15 -15.85 7.50 13.91
C SER A 15 -16.20 6.43 12.86
N VAL A 16 -16.59 5.24 13.31
CA VAL A 16 -16.99 4.15 12.39
C VAL A 16 -18.26 4.52 11.63
N ALA A 17 -19.28 5.05 12.32
CA ALA A 17 -20.53 5.48 11.70
C ALA A 17 -20.31 6.61 10.68
N SER A 18 -19.48 7.60 11.03
CA SER A 18 -19.09 8.71 10.16
C SER A 18 -18.37 8.21 8.90
N TYR A 19 -17.41 7.28 9.06
CA TYR A 19 -16.68 6.69 7.94
C TYR A 19 -17.59 5.89 7.00
N ILE A 20 -18.48 5.05 7.57
CA ILE A 20 -19.46 4.30 6.77
C ILE A 20 -20.37 5.25 5.99
N LEU A 21 -20.88 6.29 6.65
CA LEU A 21 -21.77 7.27 6.04
C LEU A 21 -21.08 8.05 4.91
N MET A 22 -19.81 8.41 5.06
CA MET A 22 -19.05 9.07 3.99
C MET A 22 -18.96 8.19 2.74
N PHE A 23 -18.73 6.89 2.89
CA PHE A 23 -18.36 6.00 1.78
C PHE A 23 -19.44 5.02 1.32
N ILE A 24 -20.66 5.09 1.86
CA ILE A 24 -21.77 4.23 1.43
C ILE A 24 -22.24 4.57 0.02
N HIS A 25 -21.63 3.98 -0.98
CA HIS A 25 -22.01 4.16 -2.37
C HIS A 25 -22.19 2.83 -3.06
N THR A 26 -23.07 2.79 -4.07
CA THR A 26 -23.21 1.63 -4.94
C THR A 26 -22.14 1.64 -6.03
N ILE A 27 -21.80 0.45 -6.51
CA ILE A 27 -21.05 0.27 -7.75
C ILE A 27 -21.96 0.77 -8.87
N ARG A 28 -21.43 1.65 -9.73
CA ARG A 28 -22.19 2.26 -10.84
C ARG A 28 -22.91 1.18 -11.65
N ASN A 29 -24.17 1.45 -11.99
CA ASN A 29 -25.04 0.56 -12.76
C ASN A 29 -25.39 -0.77 -12.06
N THR A 30 -25.15 -0.88 -10.75
CA THR A 30 -25.55 -2.05 -9.96
C THR A 30 -26.20 -1.60 -8.64
N GLN A 31 -26.90 -2.53 -7.99
CA GLN A 31 -27.44 -2.35 -6.64
C GLN A 31 -26.43 -2.79 -5.55
N GLN A 32 -25.21 -3.19 -5.92
CA GLN A 32 -24.20 -3.67 -4.97
C GLN A 32 -23.42 -2.51 -4.38
N TYR A 33 -23.16 -2.56 -3.07
CA TYR A 33 -22.32 -1.58 -2.38
C TYR A 33 -20.85 -1.74 -2.75
N GLU A 34 -20.18 -0.63 -3.00
CA GLU A 34 -18.76 -0.60 -3.34
C GLU A 34 -17.91 -0.77 -2.08
N MET A 35 -17.25 -1.92 -1.97
CA MET A 35 -16.42 -2.24 -0.80
C MET A 35 -14.99 -1.69 -0.89
N ASN A 36 -14.64 -1.03 -2.00
CA ASN A 36 -13.28 -0.53 -2.28
C ASN A 36 -12.79 0.50 -1.24
N TYR A 37 -13.69 1.20 -0.55
CA TYR A 37 -13.34 2.23 0.44
C TYR A 37 -13.06 1.67 1.85
N TYR A 38 -13.30 0.38 2.08
CA TYR A 38 -13.19 -0.25 3.40
C TYR A 38 -11.97 -1.18 3.52
N ASN A 39 -11.17 -1.28 2.47
CA ASN A 39 -9.95 -2.06 2.47
C ASN A 39 -8.76 -1.26 3.07
N ALA A 40 -7.63 -1.95 3.21
CA ALA A 40 -6.36 -1.39 3.70
C ALA A 40 -5.88 -0.14 2.94
N THR A 41 -6.26 -0.02 1.67
CA THR A 41 -5.93 1.08 0.76
C THR A 41 -6.42 2.45 1.24
N TRP A 42 -7.55 2.50 1.96
CA TRP A 42 -8.14 3.74 2.48
C TRP A 42 -7.81 4.02 3.96
N PHE A 43 -6.83 3.31 4.52
CA PHE A 43 -6.48 3.40 5.94
C PHE A 43 -6.12 4.82 6.41
N ILE A 44 -5.38 5.62 5.62
CA ILE A 44 -5.12 7.03 5.98
C ILE A 44 -6.43 7.79 6.18
N PHE A 45 -7.39 7.64 5.26
CA PHE A 45 -8.66 8.36 5.38
C PHE A 45 -9.37 7.95 6.67
N GLY A 46 -9.30 6.67 7.04
CA GLY A 46 -9.75 6.19 8.34
C GLY A 46 -9.06 6.90 9.52
N ILE A 47 -7.74 7.07 9.47
CA ILE A 47 -6.98 7.84 10.49
C ILE A 47 -7.42 9.30 10.53
N ILE A 48 -7.51 9.97 9.39
CA ILE A 48 -7.89 11.39 9.30
C ILE A 48 -9.29 11.61 9.85
N VAL A 49 -10.25 10.77 9.45
CA VAL A 49 -11.63 10.82 9.95
C VAL A 49 -11.64 10.56 11.46
N GLY A 50 -10.98 9.50 11.93
CA GLY A 50 -10.90 9.20 13.37
C GLY A 50 -10.27 10.33 14.19
N TYR A 51 -9.22 10.97 13.68
CA TYR A 51 -8.58 12.12 14.31
C TYR A 51 -9.53 13.34 14.34
N PHE A 52 -10.19 13.64 13.23
CA PHE A 52 -11.17 14.73 13.14
C PHE A 52 -12.33 14.52 14.13
N VAL A 53 -12.92 13.32 14.16
CA VAL A 53 -13.99 12.98 15.11
C VAL A 53 -13.49 13.11 16.55
N GLY A 54 -12.30 12.60 16.84
CA GLY A 54 -11.66 12.76 18.14
C GLY A 54 -11.47 14.22 18.55
N TRP A 55 -11.07 15.08 17.62
CA TRP A 55 -10.89 16.52 17.83
C TRP A 55 -12.22 17.24 18.10
N VAL A 56 -13.26 16.95 17.33
CA VAL A 56 -14.61 17.53 17.53
C VAL A 56 -15.15 17.18 18.91
N PHE A 57 -15.06 15.91 19.32
CA PHE A 57 -15.50 15.49 20.65
C PHE A 57 -14.59 16.01 21.77
N ALA A 58 -13.30 16.23 21.52
CA ALA A 58 -12.43 16.86 22.51
C ALA A 58 -12.86 18.31 22.79
N LYS A 59 -13.21 19.05 21.74
CA LYS A 59 -13.57 20.48 21.81
C LYS A 59 -15.00 20.75 22.26
N PHE A 60 -15.96 19.94 21.80
CA PHE A 60 -17.40 20.17 22.02
C PHE A 60 -18.06 19.09 22.89
N GLY A 61 -17.34 18.02 23.22
CA GLY A 61 -17.85 16.94 24.08
C GLY A 61 -17.65 17.23 25.56
N HIS A 62 -18.63 16.81 26.35
CA HIS A 62 -18.59 16.92 27.79
C HIS A 62 -17.92 15.69 28.41
N ASP A 63 -17.15 15.91 29.46
CA ASP A 63 -16.57 14.83 30.26
C ASP A 63 -17.68 14.08 30.98
N ILE A 64 -17.74 12.78 30.76
CA ILE A 64 -18.61 11.90 31.50
C ILE A 64 -17.71 11.24 32.54
N PRO A 65 -17.93 11.45 33.85
CA PRO A 65 -17.20 10.71 34.89
C PRO A 65 -17.32 9.21 34.63
N GLU A 66 -16.35 8.42 35.08
CA GLU A 66 -16.38 6.95 35.00
C GLU A 66 -17.58 6.42 35.79
N ILE A 67 -18.77 6.47 35.19
CA ILE A 67 -19.96 5.87 35.75
C ILE A 67 -19.78 4.37 35.52
N LYS A 68 -19.77 3.64 36.63
CA LYS A 68 -19.62 2.19 36.73
C LYS A 68 -20.66 1.43 35.88
N ASP A 69 -21.77 2.10 35.52
CA ASP A 69 -22.77 1.62 34.58
C ASP A 69 -22.49 2.05 33.14
N ARG A 70 -22.45 1.04 32.26
CA ARG A 70 -22.25 1.11 30.80
C ARG A 70 -23.47 1.71 30.07
N ASP A 71 -24.02 2.81 30.55
CA ASP A 71 -25.23 3.38 29.96
C ASP A 71 -24.88 4.24 28.72
N LEU A 72 -24.68 3.54 27.60
CA LEU A 72 -24.33 4.12 26.29
C LEU A 72 -25.36 5.16 25.85
N VAL A 73 -26.63 4.96 26.16
CA VAL A 73 -27.72 5.86 25.75
C VAL A 73 -27.56 7.23 26.42
N LYS A 74 -27.28 7.26 27.72
CA LYS A 74 -27.04 8.52 28.46
C LYS A 74 -25.81 9.25 27.94
N THR A 75 -24.77 8.49 27.60
CA THR A 75 -23.53 9.02 27.00
C THR A 75 -23.80 9.68 25.64
N ILE A 76 -24.69 9.08 24.82
CA ILE A 76 -25.12 9.62 23.52
C ILE A 76 -25.92 10.91 23.69
N ILE A 77 -26.87 10.93 24.62
CA ILE A 77 -27.72 12.11 24.85
C ILE A 77 -26.87 13.32 25.30
N VAL A 78 -25.91 13.10 26.22
CA VAL A 78 -25.03 14.17 26.71
C VAL A 78 -24.12 14.73 25.61
N ASN A 79 -23.67 13.87 24.69
CA ASN A 79 -22.77 14.22 23.59
C ASN A 79 -23.48 14.30 22.23
N ILE A 80 -24.78 14.61 22.21
CA ILE A 80 -25.56 14.67 20.96
C ILE A 80 -25.07 15.77 20.02
N LYS A 81 -24.61 16.91 20.56
CA LYS A 81 -24.09 18.05 19.77
C LYS A 81 -22.84 17.67 18.96
N PRO A 82 -21.74 17.19 19.56
CA PRO A 82 -20.56 16.79 18.78
C PRO A 82 -20.88 15.63 17.82
N LEU A 83 -21.78 14.71 18.21
CA LEU A 83 -22.23 13.62 17.34
C LEU A 83 -22.92 14.15 16.07
N LEU A 84 -23.86 15.09 16.22
CA LEU A 84 -24.56 15.70 15.08
C LEU A 84 -23.62 16.47 14.16
N ILE A 85 -22.64 17.20 14.71
CA ILE A 85 -21.63 17.90 13.91
C ILE A 85 -20.85 16.91 13.05
N VAL A 86 -20.37 15.81 13.64
CA VAL A 86 -19.59 14.80 12.92
C VAL A 86 -20.41 14.12 11.82
N LEU A 87 -21.67 13.75 12.11
CA LEU A 87 -22.55 13.10 11.12
C LEU A 87 -22.97 14.07 10.02
N ALA A 88 -23.22 15.35 10.33
CA ALA A 88 -23.51 16.37 9.33
C ALA A 88 -22.32 16.60 8.40
N CYS A 89 -21.10 16.74 8.95
CA CYS A 89 -19.89 16.84 8.14
C CYS A 89 -19.69 15.60 7.26
N ALA A 90 -19.92 14.40 7.79
CA ALA A 90 -19.87 13.16 7.02
C ALA A 90 -20.87 13.14 5.87
N LEU A 91 -22.08 13.67 6.10
CA LEU A 91 -23.12 13.75 5.08
C LEU A 91 -22.78 14.77 3.99
N VAL A 92 -22.21 15.92 4.34
CA VAL A 92 -21.72 16.90 3.35
C VAL A 92 -20.62 16.29 2.49
N ILE A 93 -19.66 15.58 3.09
CA ILE A 93 -18.59 14.89 2.36
C ILE A 93 -19.18 13.81 1.46
N HIS A 94 -20.15 13.03 1.95
CA HIS A 94 -20.88 12.03 1.17
C HIS A 94 -21.55 12.66 -0.06
N LEU A 95 -22.29 13.75 0.10
CA LEU A 95 -22.96 14.46 -1.00
C LEU A 95 -21.94 15.04 -2.02
N GLY A 96 -20.82 15.57 -1.54
CA GLY A 96 -19.73 16.04 -2.40
C GLY A 96 -19.11 14.91 -3.22
N PHE A 97 -18.89 13.76 -2.60
CA PHE A 97 -18.37 12.58 -3.30
C PHE A 97 -19.40 11.98 -4.26
N ALA A 98 -20.68 11.96 -3.89
CA ALA A 98 -21.77 11.50 -4.73
C ALA A 98 -21.90 12.35 -6.01
N THR A 99 -21.82 13.68 -5.90
CA THR A 99 -21.82 14.59 -7.06
C THR A 99 -20.57 14.40 -7.92
N TYR A 100 -19.37 14.32 -7.32
CA TYR A 100 -18.13 13.99 -8.02
C TYR A 100 -18.24 12.69 -8.85
N ARG A 101 -18.87 11.66 -8.27
CA ARG A 101 -19.13 10.40 -8.99
C ARG A 101 -20.25 10.51 -10.02
N GLN A 102 -21.27 11.34 -9.82
CA GLN A 102 -22.33 11.53 -10.80
C GLN A 102 -21.78 12.14 -12.10
N TYR A 103 -20.83 13.09 -11.99
CA TYR A 103 -20.18 13.72 -13.15
C TYR A 103 -19.05 12.90 -13.78
N GLN A 104 -18.83 11.65 -13.34
CA GLN A 104 -17.80 10.75 -13.88
C GLN A 104 -16.38 11.36 -13.89
N MET A 105 -16.09 12.29 -12.98
CA MET A 105 -14.81 12.99 -12.93
C MET A 105 -13.64 12.05 -12.64
N ASP A 106 -13.88 11.00 -11.86
CA ASP A 106 -12.96 9.87 -11.64
C ASP A 106 -12.55 9.16 -12.94
N ARG A 107 -13.51 8.91 -13.84
CA ARG A 107 -13.26 8.25 -15.13
C ARG A 107 -12.53 9.16 -16.09
N ILE A 108 -12.89 10.44 -16.13
CA ILE A 108 -12.24 11.43 -17.01
C ILE A 108 -10.76 11.57 -16.62
N VAL A 109 -10.47 11.67 -15.32
CA VAL A 109 -9.09 11.72 -14.81
C VAL A 109 -8.36 10.42 -15.13
N ALA A 110 -8.96 9.26 -14.84
CA ALA A 110 -8.32 7.96 -15.09
C ALA A 110 -8.05 7.72 -16.59
N GLN A 111 -9.01 8.04 -17.47
CA GLN A 111 -8.84 7.94 -18.92
C GLN A 111 -7.76 8.89 -19.43
N SER A 112 -7.74 10.15 -18.97
CA SER A 112 -6.74 11.12 -19.37
C SER A 112 -5.32 10.65 -19.02
N VAL A 113 -5.13 10.14 -17.80
CA VAL A 113 -3.85 9.56 -17.36
C VAL A 113 -3.49 8.33 -18.19
N SER A 114 -4.46 7.44 -18.47
CA SER A 114 -4.22 6.24 -19.28
C SER A 114 -3.85 6.56 -20.73
N THR A 115 -4.46 7.58 -21.34
CA THR A 115 -4.17 7.97 -22.73
C THR A 115 -2.75 8.53 -22.85
N VAL A 116 -2.34 9.38 -21.91
CA VAL A 116 -0.98 9.96 -21.89
C VAL A 116 0.08 8.89 -21.66
N ALA A 117 -0.17 7.96 -20.75
CA ALA A 117 0.80 6.91 -20.43
C ALA A 117 0.95 5.85 -21.53
N ASN A 118 -0.14 5.52 -22.25
CA ASN A 118 -0.11 4.53 -23.34
C ASN A 118 0.51 5.08 -24.64
N GLN A 119 0.63 6.39 -24.82
CA GLN A 119 1.20 6.99 -26.04
C GLN A 119 2.75 7.02 -26.05
N HIS A 120 3.40 6.95 -24.87
CA HIS A 120 4.84 7.20 -24.74
C HIS A 120 5.54 6.27 -23.74
N SER A 121 5.11 5.02 -23.61
CA SER A 121 5.75 4.10 -22.68
C SER A 121 7.24 3.99 -22.99
N SER A 122 8.02 4.50 -22.05
CA SER A 122 9.46 4.47 -22.07
C SER A 122 9.92 3.84 -20.76
N TYR A 123 11.10 3.25 -20.80
CA TYR A 123 11.76 2.72 -19.61
C TYR A 123 11.79 3.76 -18.47
N GLY A 124 12.07 5.03 -18.80
CA GLY A 124 12.07 6.14 -17.84
C GLY A 124 10.69 6.40 -17.23
N LEU A 125 9.62 6.35 -18.04
CA LEU A 125 8.26 6.51 -17.53
C LEU A 125 7.86 5.38 -16.57
N SER A 126 8.25 4.14 -16.88
CA SER A 126 8.00 2.99 -15.97
C SER A 126 8.70 3.17 -14.62
N ILE A 127 9.95 3.63 -14.60
CA ILE A 127 10.66 3.93 -13.35
C ILE A 127 9.99 5.08 -12.60
N LEU A 128 9.65 6.18 -13.28
CA LEU A 128 9.02 7.35 -12.67
C LEU A 128 7.69 6.98 -12.01
N ILE A 129 6.87 6.18 -12.70
CA ILE A 129 5.58 5.72 -12.18
C ILE A 129 5.77 4.81 -10.97
N SER A 130 6.74 3.89 -11.00
CA SER A 130 7.09 3.05 -9.86
C SER A 130 7.51 3.88 -8.65
N LEU A 131 8.32 4.92 -8.86
CA LEU A 131 8.75 5.86 -7.82
C LEU A 131 7.55 6.59 -7.20
N ILE A 132 6.68 7.17 -8.03
CA ILE A 132 5.47 7.87 -7.57
C ILE A 132 4.59 6.91 -6.78
N THR A 133 4.34 5.71 -7.30
CA THR A 133 3.49 4.70 -6.68
C THR A 133 4.02 4.30 -5.30
N THR A 134 5.31 3.98 -5.22
CA THR A 134 5.95 3.55 -3.99
C THR A 134 5.98 4.69 -2.96
N PHE A 135 6.24 5.92 -3.38
CA PHE A 135 6.20 7.08 -2.50
C PHE A 135 4.78 7.38 -1.99
N THR A 136 3.77 7.32 -2.85
CA THR A 136 2.36 7.50 -2.47
C THR A 136 1.89 6.41 -1.50
N ILE A 137 2.35 5.17 -1.67
CA ILE A 137 2.07 4.08 -0.73
C ILE A 137 2.78 4.30 0.59
N TRP A 138 4.01 4.83 0.59
CA TRP A 138 4.69 5.24 1.82
C TRP A 138 3.94 6.35 2.56
N LEU A 139 3.31 7.30 1.86
CA LEU A 139 2.42 8.28 2.49
C LEU A 139 1.22 7.61 3.16
N GLY A 140 0.92 6.36 2.80
CA GLY A 140 -0.15 5.50 3.32
C GLY A 140 -1.35 5.37 2.38
N TYR A 141 -1.28 6.01 1.20
CA TYR A 141 -2.29 5.83 0.18
C TYR A 141 -1.95 4.54 -0.54
N ALA A 142 -2.39 3.42 0.07
CA ALA A 142 -2.31 2.09 -0.52
C ALA A 142 -3.33 1.90 -1.65
N GLY A 143 -4.04 2.98 -2.03
CA GLY A 143 -4.60 3.15 -3.35
C GLY A 143 -3.45 3.08 -4.30
N THR A 144 -3.16 1.88 -4.79
CA THR A 144 -2.50 1.75 -6.06
C THR A 144 -3.24 2.72 -6.96
N LEU A 145 -2.55 3.78 -7.36
CA LEU A 145 -2.66 4.14 -8.74
C LEU A 145 -2.44 2.80 -9.46
N ASN A 146 -3.53 2.13 -9.85
CA ASN A 146 -3.53 0.80 -10.45
C ASN A 146 -2.96 0.96 -11.88
N PHE A 147 -1.71 1.45 -11.92
CA PHE A 147 -0.89 1.57 -13.09
C PHE A 147 -0.53 0.20 -13.65
N SER A 148 -0.65 -0.85 -12.83
CA SER A 148 -0.29 -2.23 -13.15
C SER A 148 -1.27 -2.90 -14.13
N SER A 149 -2.55 -2.51 -14.18
CA SER A 149 -3.52 -3.17 -15.08
C SER A 149 -4.10 -2.28 -16.18
N ASN A 150 -4.39 -1.00 -15.89
CA ASN A 150 -5.14 -0.16 -16.83
C ASN A 150 -4.28 0.81 -17.66
N ILE A 151 -3.07 1.14 -17.19
CA ILE A 151 -2.28 2.23 -17.78
C ILE A 151 -1.24 1.70 -18.78
N PHE A 152 -0.84 0.43 -18.67
CA PHE A 152 0.02 -0.28 -19.65
C PHE A 152 -0.56 -1.65 -20.04
N GLY A 153 -1.88 -1.81 -19.89
CA GLY A 153 -2.58 -3.02 -20.32
C GLY A 153 -2.26 -3.33 -21.78
N ASN A 154 -2.23 -2.32 -22.66
CA ASN A 154 -1.98 -2.51 -24.09
C ASN A 154 -0.62 -3.14 -24.40
N GLU A 155 0.45 -2.70 -23.72
CA GLU A 155 1.80 -3.25 -23.96
C GLU A 155 1.98 -4.63 -23.36
N SER A 156 1.44 -4.83 -22.16
CA SER A 156 1.47 -6.14 -21.50
C SER A 156 0.66 -7.17 -22.30
N ILE A 157 -0.49 -6.75 -22.85
CA ILE A 157 -1.32 -7.55 -23.78
C ILE A 157 -0.58 -7.79 -25.10
N ALA A 158 0.11 -6.79 -25.66
CA ALA A 158 0.90 -6.94 -26.89
C ALA A 158 2.08 -7.92 -26.72
N ASN A 159 2.77 -7.86 -25.58
CA ASN A 159 3.81 -8.83 -25.25
C ASN A 159 3.23 -10.23 -25.08
N LEU A 160 2.10 -10.36 -24.38
CA LEU A 160 1.43 -11.64 -24.17
C LEU A 160 0.95 -12.25 -25.49
N SER A 161 0.31 -11.46 -26.36
CA SER A 161 -0.13 -11.93 -27.67
C SER A 161 1.04 -12.32 -28.56
N TYR A 162 2.15 -11.57 -28.51
CA TYR A 162 3.39 -11.92 -29.20
C TYR A 162 3.94 -13.27 -28.70
N ALA A 163 4.06 -13.44 -27.38
CA ALA A 163 4.62 -14.66 -26.80
C ALA A 163 3.75 -15.89 -27.04
N LEU A 164 2.42 -15.74 -27.05
CA LEU A 164 1.48 -16.82 -27.35
C LEU A 164 1.50 -17.21 -28.84
N SER A 165 1.56 -16.22 -29.75
CA SER A 165 1.61 -16.47 -31.20
C SER A 165 2.93 -17.07 -31.66
N HIS A 166 4.05 -16.59 -31.12
CA HIS A 166 5.40 -17.06 -31.47
C HIS A 166 5.89 -18.19 -30.57
N LYS A 167 5.12 -18.59 -29.55
CA LYS A 167 5.46 -19.61 -28.54
C LYS A 167 6.80 -19.34 -27.85
N THR A 168 7.17 -18.08 -27.68
CA THR A 168 8.44 -17.68 -27.08
C THR A 168 8.31 -16.34 -26.35
N PRO A 169 8.80 -16.23 -25.10
CA PRO A 169 8.84 -14.95 -24.38
C PRO A 169 10.03 -14.07 -24.80
N TRP A 170 10.86 -14.52 -25.74
CA TRP A 170 12.03 -13.79 -26.22
C TRP A 170 11.66 -12.77 -27.32
N ASN A 171 12.43 -11.67 -27.39
CA ASN A 171 12.32 -10.63 -28.42
C ASN A 171 10.92 -10.00 -28.53
N ILE A 172 10.21 -9.89 -27.42
CA ILE A 172 8.94 -9.18 -27.34
C ILE A 172 9.10 -7.67 -27.64
N PRO A 173 8.04 -7.00 -28.13
CA PRO A 173 8.10 -5.60 -28.52
C PRO A 173 8.37 -4.63 -27.36
N TYR A 174 7.86 -4.92 -26.15
CA TYR A 174 7.96 -4.01 -24.99
C TYR A 174 8.60 -4.71 -23.78
N PRO A 175 9.93 -4.97 -23.77
CA PRO A 175 10.58 -5.75 -22.71
C PRO A 175 10.66 -5.04 -21.34
N TYR A 176 10.48 -3.72 -21.30
CA TYR A 176 10.72 -2.90 -20.11
C TYR A 176 9.43 -2.29 -19.53
N THR A 177 8.37 -3.10 -19.41
CA THR A 177 7.09 -2.69 -18.84
C THR A 177 7.08 -2.79 -17.31
N LEU A 178 6.11 -2.14 -16.66
CA LEU A 178 5.84 -2.33 -15.22
C LEU A 178 5.58 -3.80 -14.87
N GLN A 179 4.90 -4.55 -15.75
CA GLN A 179 4.70 -5.99 -15.58
C GLN A 179 6.05 -6.73 -15.53
N SER A 180 6.94 -6.41 -16.47
CA SER A 180 8.24 -7.09 -16.59
C SER A 180 9.19 -6.74 -15.44
N LEU A 181 9.23 -5.47 -15.05
CA LEU A 181 10.21 -4.95 -14.12
C LEU A 181 9.68 -4.84 -12.69
N PHE A 182 8.55 -4.16 -12.48
CA PHE A 182 8.02 -3.90 -11.14
C PHE A 182 7.34 -5.14 -10.55
N ASN A 183 6.38 -5.74 -11.25
CA ASN A 183 5.66 -6.91 -10.74
C ASN A 183 6.56 -8.15 -10.62
N GLY A 184 7.58 -8.26 -11.48
CA GLY A 184 8.59 -9.30 -11.38
C GLY A 184 9.58 -9.09 -10.24
N PHE A 185 10.25 -7.94 -10.22
CA PHE A 185 11.43 -7.74 -9.39
C PHE A 185 11.28 -6.59 -8.38
N GLY A 186 10.55 -5.53 -8.72
CA GLY A 186 10.35 -4.36 -7.85
C GLY A 186 9.47 -4.60 -6.62
N GLY A 187 8.52 -5.53 -6.72
CA GLY A 187 7.48 -5.77 -5.71
C GLY A 187 7.70 -7.02 -4.84
N ILE A 188 8.93 -7.46 -4.60
CA ILE A 188 9.20 -8.71 -3.86
C ILE A 188 8.73 -8.59 -2.40
N GLY A 189 7.66 -9.30 -2.06
CA GLY A 189 6.99 -9.16 -0.78
C GLY A 189 6.11 -7.92 -0.67
N GLY A 190 5.51 -7.49 -1.78
CA GLY A 190 4.68 -6.31 -1.88
C GLY A 190 5.47 -5.03 -2.18
N VAL A 191 4.75 -3.90 -2.18
CA VAL A 191 5.33 -2.60 -2.52
C VAL A 191 6.43 -2.20 -1.53
N GLY A 192 7.59 -1.81 -2.06
CA GLY A 192 8.77 -1.46 -1.28
C GLY A 192 9.69 -2.64 -0.97
N ALA A 193 9.54 -3.79 -1.65
CA ALA A 193 10.37 -4.97 -1.42
C ALA A 193 10.36 -5.45 0.05
N THR A 194 9.19 -5.44 0.71
CA THR A 194 9.13 -5.56 2.18
C THR A 194 9.52 -6.93 2.73
N LEU A 195 9.61 -7.96 1.89
CA LEU A 195 10.19 -9.24 2.32
C LEU A 195 11.64 -9.07 2.76
N ALA A 196 12.39 -8.19 2.10
CA ALA A 196 13.74 -7.85 2.52
C ALA A 196 13.76 -7.13 3.88
N LEU A 197 12.79 -6.26 4.15
CA LEU A 197 12.63 -5.63 5.45
C LEU A 197 12.34 -6.66 6.55
N VAL A 198 11.46 -7.64 6.30
CA VAL A 198 11.20 -8.74 7.25
C VAL A 198 12.49 -9.46 7.62
N ILE A 199 13.26 -9.86 6.60
CA ILE A 199 14.53 -10.57 6.79
C ILE A 199 15.52 -9.68 7.55
N ALA A 200 15.66 -8.41 7.16
CA ALA A 200 16.55 -7.46 7.82
C ALA A 200 16.19 -7.24 9.29
N LEU A 201 14.90 -7.17 9.63
CA LEU A 201 14.43 -7.03 11.01
C LEU A 201 14.70 -8.28 11.85
N ILE A 202 14.41 -9.47 11.30
CA ILE A 202 14.66 -10.74 12.01
C ILE A 202 16.15 -10.88 12.34
N LEU A 203 17.02 -10.63 11.37
CA LEU A 203 18.46 -10.81 11.52
C LEU A 203 19.09 -9.68 12.35
N PHE A 204 18.81 -8.41 12.05
CA PHE A 204 19.58 -7.27 12.55
C PHE A 204 18.86 -6.37 13.57
N SER A 205 17.58 -6.58 13.87
CA SER A 205 16.88 -5.74 14.85
C SER A 205 17.20 -6.14 16.29
N ASN A 206 17.67 -5.22 17.13
CA ASN A 206 17.91 -5.51 18.56
C ASN A 206 16.63 -5.49 19.41
N LYS A 207 15.47 -5.17 18.83
CA LYS A 207 14.20 -5.00 19.54
C LYS A 207 13.33 -6.25 19.41
N LYS A 208 13.08 -6.93 20.53
CA LYS A 208 12.25 -8.16 20.60
C LYS A 208 10.86 -7.96 19.98
N GLN A 209 10.22 -6.81 20.24
CA GLN A 209 8.90 -6.50 19.69
C GLN A 209 8.91 -6.42 18.15
N LYS A 210 9.88 -5.71 17.56
CA LYS A 210 10.00 -5.57 16.10
C LYS A 210 10.28 -6.92 15.43
N ARG A 211 11.19 -7.72 16.01
CA ARG A 211 11.44 -9.11 15.56
C ARG A 211 10.18 -9.98 15.62
N ALA A 212 9.41 -9.91 16.70
CA ALA A 212 8.19 -10.70 16.87
C ALA A 212 7.11 -10.31 15.84
N ILE A 213 6.96 -9.01 15.57
CA ILE A 213 6.03 -8.53 14.53
C ILE A 213 6.49 -8.98 13.16
N ALA A 214 7.77 -8.81 12.82
CA ALA A 214 8.34 -9.26 11.55
C ALA A 214 8.14 -10.77 11.33
N MET A 215 8.36 -11.59 12.36
CA MET A 215 8.16 -13.03 12.28
C MET A 215 6.68 -13.38 12.03
N ARG A 216 5.74 -12.72 12.70
CA ARG A 216 4.30 -12.96 12.52
C ARG A 216 3.79 -12.49 11.15
N SER A 217 4.36 -11.40 10.62
CA SER A 217 4.01 -10.87 9.31
C SER A 217 4.76 -11.54 8.16
N SER A 218 5.72 -12.43 8.43
CA SER A 218 6.56 -13.06 7.40
C SER A 218 5.75 -13.88 6.38
N VAL A 219 4.79 -14.67 6.84
CA VAL A 219 3.93 -15.51 5.99
C VAL A 219 3.11 -14.66 5.01
N PRO A 220 2.29 -13.68 5.44
CA PRO A 220 1.54 -12.87 4.50
C PRO A 220 2.46 -12.05 3.57
N VAL A 221 3.57 -11.51 4.08
CA VAL A 221 4.55 -10.79 3.24
C VAL A 221 5.17 -11.69 2.18
N PHE A 222 5.46 -12.96 2.48
CA PHE A 222 6.00 -13.92 1.51
C PHE A 222 5.07 -14.08 0.29
N PHE A 223 3.76 -14.04 0.50
CA PHE A 223 2.72 -14.07 -0.54
C PHE A 223 2.33 -12.66 -1.03
N ASN A 224 3.23 -11.68 -0.94
CA ASN A 224 3.02 -10.28 -1.37
C ASN A 224 1.90 -9.52 -0.63
N VAL A 225 1.43 -10.01 0.51
CA VAL A 225 0.45 -9.33 1.37
C VAL A 225 1.18 -8.60 2.50
N ASN A 226 1.68 -7.40 2.20
CA ASN A 226 2.61 -6.67 3.09
C ASN A 226 1.97 -5.77 4.15
N PHE A 227 0.65 -5.55 4.09
CA PHE A 227 -0.01 -4.57 4.96
C PHE A 227 0.15 -4.87 6.47
N SER A 228 0.18 -6.16 6.84
CA SER A 228 0.41 -6.60 8.22
C SER A 228 1.76 -6.13 8.78
N LEU A 229 2.80 -6.10 7.95
CA LEU A 229 4.12 -5.61 8.34
C LEU A 229 4.15 -4.09 8.39
N VAL A 230 3.65 -3.45 7.34
CA VAL A 230 3.71 -2.00 7.15
C VAL A 230 2.93 -1.23 8.22
N VAL A 231 1.85 -1.81 8.73
CA VAL A 231 1.10 -1.28 9.88
C VAL A 231 1.72 -1.71 11.20
N GLY A 232 2.15 -2.97 11.32
CA GLY A 232 2.70 -3.49 12.57
C GLY A 232 4.04 -2.85 12.96
N ILE A 233 4.88 -2.57 11.97
CA ILE A 233 6.06 -1.74 12.08
C ILE A 233 5.72 -0.55 11.20
N PRO A 234 5.38 0.62 11.77
CA PRO A 234 4.89 1.76 10.99
C PRO A 234 6.01 2.23 10.08
N THR A 235 6.06 1.66 8.87
CA THR A 235 6.97 2.03 7.79
C THR A 235 6.32 3.10 6.93
N ILE A 236 4.99 3.03 6.78
CA ILE A 236 4.17 4.14 6.30
C ILE A 236 4.42 5.37 7.18
N LEU A 237 4.61 6.51 6.52
CA LEU A 237 4.87 7.83 7.14
C LEU A 237 6.13 7.89 8.01
N ASN A 238 6.97 6.85 8.02
CA ASN A 238 8.20 6.84 8.78
C ASN A 238 9.37 7.33 7.93
N PRO A 239 10.00 8.47 8.25
CA PRO A 239 11.06 9.06 7.45
C PRO A 239 12.35 8.21 7.46
N ILE A 240 12.53 7.31 8.43
CA ILE A 240 13.69 6.41 8.44
C ILE A 240 13.58 5.38 7.31
N TYR A 241 12.37 4.89 7.05
CA TYR A 241 12.13 3.83 6.08
C TYR A 241 11.78 4.34 4.68
N VAL A 242 11.54 5.65 4.47
CA VAL A 242 11.18 6.19 3.14
C VAL A 242 12.25 5.89 2.08
N ILE A 243 13.53 6.03 2.44
CA ILE A 243 14.65 5.83 1.53
C ILE A 243 14.71 4.38 1.07
N PRO A 244 14.85 3.36 1.94
CA PRO A 244 14.91 1.98 1.47
C PRO A 244 13.59 1.51 0.83
N PHE A 245 12.45 2.03 1.28
CA PHE A 245 11.15 1.69 0.70
C PHE A 245 11.00 2.14 -0.75
N VAL A 246 11.50 3.33 -1.11
CA VAL A 246 11.46 3.84 -2.49
C VAL A 246 12.64 3.34 -3.31
N LEU A 247 13.83 3.25 -2.72
CA LEU A 247 15.06 2.88 -3.42
C LEU A 247 15.07 1.42 -3.85
N SER A 248 14.62 0.49 -3.00
CA SER A 248 14.71 -0.95 -3.29
C SER A 248 13.97 -1.34 -4.58
N PRO A 249 12.69 -0.96 -4.79
CA PRO A 249 12.00 -1.26 -6.05
C PRO A 249 12.68 -0.66 -7.29
N ILE A 250 13.27 0.53 -7.18
CA ILE A 250 13.98 1.19 -8.28
C ILE A 250 15.25 0.41 -8.63
N VAL A 251 16.05 0.05 -7.62
CA VAL A 251 17.25 -0.79 -7.79
C VAL A 251 16.87 -2.13 -8.43
N ASN A 252 15.78 -2.74 -8.01
CA ASN A 252 15.34 -4.02 -8.56
C ASN A 252 14.89 -3.91 -10.02
N MET A 253 14.21 -2.83 -10.38
CA MET A 253 13.84 -2.56 -11.78
C MET A 253 15.07 -2.29 -12.65
N LEU A 254 16.10 -1.62 -12.12
CA LEU A 254 17.38 -1.41 -12.80
C LEU A 254 18.14 -2.74 -12.99
N LEU A 255 18.24 -3.54 -11.95
CA LEU A 255 18.89 -4.86 -12.02
C LEU A 255 18.12 -5.80 -12.95
N GLY A 256 16.79 -5.78 -12.91
CA GLY A 256 15.95 -6.56 -13.82
C GLY A 256 16.09 -6.14 -15.27
N SER A 257 16.17 -4.83 -15.56
CA SER A 257 16.35 -4.34 -16.92
C SER A 257 17.72 -4.69 -17.49
N ILE A 258 18.79 -4.60 -16.67
CA ILE A 258 20.14 -5.03 -17.08
C ILE A 258 20.15 -6.52 -17.42
N ALA A 259 19.52 -7.36 -16.60
CA ALA A 259 19.46 -8.81 -16.83
C ALA A 259 18.72 -9.16 -18.13
N ILE A 260 17.62 -8.45 -18.42
CA ILE A 260 16.90 -8.59 -19.69
C ILE A 260 17.76 -8.12 -20.86
N TRP A 261 18.46 -6.99 -20.71
CA TRP A 261 19.30 -6.41 -21.77
C TRP A 261 20.47 -7.33 -22.16
N ILE A 262 21.14 -7.96 -21.20
CA ILE A 262 22.19 -8.97 -21.45
C ILE A 262 21.64 -10.34 -21.86
N LYS A 263 20.30 -10.48 -21.99
CA LYS A 263 19.61 -11.72 -22.34
C LYS A 263 19.85 -12.88 -21.36
N LEU A 264 19.99 -12.58 -20.06
CA LEU A 264 20.17 -13.61 -19.03
C LEU A 264 18.93 -14.51 -18.89
N PHE A 265 17.75 -13.90 -18.98
CA PHE A 265 16.45 -14.56 -19.02
C PHE A 265 15.47 -13.68 -19.83
N PRO A 266 14.38 -14.25 -20.38
CA PRO A 266 13.41 -13.47 -21.13
C PRO A 266 12.61 -12.55 -20.18
N PRO A 267 12.04 -11.44 -20.67
CA PRO A 267 11.14 -10.61 -19.88
C PRO A 267 9.95 -11.39 -19.31
N LEU A 268 9.32 -10.87 -18.24
CA LEU A 268 8.09 -11.47 -17.71
C LEU A 268 6.91 -11.04 -18.57
N VAL A 269 6.29 -12.02 -19.22
CA VAL A 269 5.19 -11.82 -20.16
C VAL A 269 3.90 -12.45 -19.66
N TYR A 270 4.01 -13.56 -18.93
CA TYR A 270 2.86 -14.26 -18.41
C TYR A 270 2.35 -13.55 -17.15
N PRO A 271 1.04 -13.21 -17.09
CA PRO A 271 0.47 -12.59 -15.91
C PRO A 271 0.55 -13.58 -14.73
N VAL A 272 1.10 -13.11 -13.62
CA VAL A 272 1.21 -13.88 -12.38
C VAL A 272 0.08 -13.44 -11.46
N PRO A 273 -0.75 -14.37 -10.96
CA PRO A 273 -1.81 -14.03 -10.02
C PRO A 273 -1.28 -13.41 -8.74
N ASP A 274 -1.99 -12.41 -8.23
CA ASP A 274 -1.75 -11.86 -6.89
C ASP A 274 -1.88 -12.96 -5.83
N GLY A 275 -1.02 -12.92 -4.81
CA GLY A 275 -0.91 -14.00 -3.83
C GLY A 275 0.06 -15.12 -4.22
N THR A 276 0.68 -15.07 -5.41
CA THR A 276 1.86 -15.90 -5.69
C THR A 276 3.04 -15.42 -4.81
N PRO A 277 3.85 -16.32 -4.22
CA PRO A 277 5.06 -15.93 -3.52
C PRO A 277 5.94 -15.02 -4.36
N GLY A 278 6.36 -13.86 -3.82
CA GLY A 278 7.07 -12.85 -4.61
C GLY A 278 8.36 -13.36 -5.25
N ILE A 279 9.04 -14.29 -4.60
CA ILE A 279 10.27 -14.92 -5.13
C ILE A 279 9.97 -15.79 -6.37
N LEU A 280 8.78 -16.39 -6.45
CA LEU A 280 8.37 -17.29 -7.54
C LEU A 280 7.76 -16.54 -8.72
N ALA A 281 7.40 -15.26 -8.56
CA ALA A 281 6.76 -14.49 -9.62
C ALA A 281 7.61 -14.43 -10.90
N PRO A 282 8.94 -14.20 -10.86
CA PRO A 282 9.78 -14.24 -12.06
C PRO A 282 9.91 -15.62 -12.72
N LEU A 283 9.87 -16.70 -11.95
CA LEU A 283 9.85 -18.05 -12.51
C LEU A 283 8.60 -18.25 -13.36
N MET A 284 7.44 -17.90 -12.83
CA MET A 284 6.15 -18.09 -13.52
C MET A 284 5.99 -17.11 -14.68
N GLY A 285 6.34 -15.84 -14.47
CA GLY A 285 6.20 -14.78 -15.47
C GLY A 285 7.07 -14.97 -16.72
N THR A 286 8.18 -15.69 -16.60
CA THR A 286 9.09 -16.02 -17.72
C THR A 286 8.78 -17.35 -18.40
N GLY A 287 7.75 -18.08 -17.95
CA GLY A 287 7.40 -19.40 -18.50
C GLY A 287 8.23 -20.55 -17.94
N GLY A 288 8.72 -20.44 -16.70
CA GLY A 288 9.45 -21.49 -16.00
C GLY A 288 10.97 -21.36 -16.03
N ASN A 289 11.52 -20.16 -16.26
CA ASN A 289 12.97 -19.98 -16.31
C ASN A 289 13.60 -19.97 -14.90
N VAL A 290 14.38 -21.00 -14.59
CA VAL A 290 15.07 -21.15 -13.28
C VAL A 290 16.15 -20.08 -13.06
N VAL A 291 16.77 -19.55 -14.13
CA VAL A 291 17.75 -18.46 -14.02
C VAL A 291 17.09 -17.19 -13.48
N ALA A 292 15.85 -16.91 -13.90
CA ALA A 292 15.09 -15.79 -13.37
C ALA A 292 14.82 -15.94 -11.86
N LEU A 293 14.51 -17.16 -11.39
CA LEU A 293 14.34 -17.46 -9.96
C LEU A 293 15.61 -17.20 -9.16
N ILE A 294 16.76 -17.70 -9.63
CA ILE A 294 18.05 -17.51 -8.95
C ILE A 294 18.40 -16.02 -8.91
N TYR A 295 18.11 -15.29 -9.98
CA TYR A 295 18.33 -13.85 -10.03
C TYR A 295 17.44 -13.09 -9.04
N THR A 296 16.19 -13.51 -8.84
CA THR A 296 15.30 -12.94 -7.81
C THR A 296 15.86 -13.13 -6.40
N ILE A 297 16.49 -14.26 -6.12
CA ILE A 297 17.15 -14.49 -4.81
C ILE A 297 18.33 -13.54 -4.65
N PHE A 298 19.12 -13.31 -5.70
CA PHE A 298 20.18 -12.31 -5.69
C PHE A 298 19.65 -10.90 -5.42
N ILE A 299 18.58 -10.49 -6.11
CA ILE A 299 17.91 -9.20 -5.88
C ILE A 299 17.44 -9.07 -4.43
N LEU A 300 16.81 -10.11 -3.89
CA LEU A 300 16.36 -10.11 -2.50
C LEU A 300 17.52 -9.90 -1.50
N ILE A 301 18.70 -10.47 -1.78
CA ILE A 301 19.90 -10.23 -0.95
C ILE A 301 20.32 -8.76 -1.04
N VAL A 302 20.31 -8.17 -2.23
CA VAL A 302 20.60 -6.74 -2.42
C VAL A 302 19.63 -5.87 -1.63
N ASP A 303 18.33 -6.16 -1.70
CA ASP A 303 17.31 -5.45 -0.94
C ASP A 303 17.53 -5.55 0.57
N VAL A 304 17.89 -6.74 1.07
CA VAL A 304 18.21 -6.91 2.50
C VAL A 304 19.37 -6.01 2.89
N LEU A 305 20.42 -5.94 2.07
CA LEU A 305 21.57 -5.06 2.32
C LEU A 305 21.19 -3.59 2.30
N ILE A 306 20.25 -3.18 1.42
CA ILE A 306 19.70 -1.81 1.40
C ILE A 306 18.95 -1.52 2.71
N TYR A 307 18.17 -2.46 3.23
CA TYR A 307 17.36 -2.27 4.45
C TYR A 307 18.16 -2.29 5.76
N VAL A 308 19.26 -3.05 5.83
CA VAL A 308 20.10 -3.20 7.04
C VAL A 308 20.51 -1.87 7.70
N PRO A 309 21.07 -0.86 7.01
CA PRO A 309 21.48 0.38 7.65
C PRO A 309 20.30 1.13 8.28
N PHE A 310 19.13 1.11 7.65
CA PHE A 310 17.94 1.80 8.16
C PHE A 310 17.31 1.07 9.36
N VAL A 311 17.32 -0.26 9.37
CA VAL A 311 16.93 -1.04 10.55
C VAL A 311 17.85 -0.74 11.75
N LYS A 312 19.15 -0.60 11.51
CA LYS A 312 20.10 -0.21 12.56
C LYS A 312 19.85 1.21 13.06
N LEU A 313 19.60 2.16 12.16
CA LEU A 313 19.26 3.54 12.49
C LEU A 313 17.97 3.63 13.32
N ASP A 314 16.92 2.91 12.92
CA ASP A 314 15.65 2.82 13.64
C ASP A 314 15.84 2.26 15.07
N ASN A 315 16.70 1.26 15.26
CA ASN A 315 17.04 0.78 16.60
C ASN A 315 17.79 1.83 17.44
N GLN A 316 18.71 2.59 16.84
CA GLN A 316 19.45 3.64 17.53
C GLN A 316 18.53 4.78 17.99
N VAL A 317 17.61 5.22 17.14
CA VAL A 317 16.60 6.23 17.48
C VAL A 317 15.72 5.74 18.62
N ALA A 318 15.24 4.49 18.54
CA ALA A 318 14.44 3.90 19.62
C ALA A 318 15.20 3.82 20.95
N ASN A 319 16.49 3.46 20.93
CA ASN A 319 17.32 3.43 22.14
C ASN A 319 17.52 4.82 22.75
N LYS A 320 17.75 5.85 21.93
CA LYS A 320 17.88 7.24 22.40
C LYS A 320 16.58 7.74 23.05
N TYR A 321 15.45 7.42 22.45
CA TYR A 321 14.14 7.76 23.01
C TYR A 321 13.90 7.07 24.36
N GLU A 322 14.16 5.76 24.45
CA GLU A 322 14.05 5.02 25.72
C GLU A 322 15.00 5.56 26.80
N ALA A 323 16.19 6.03 26.43
CA ALA A 323 17.14 6.65 27.37
C ALA A 323 16.64 8.02 27.86
N SER A 324 15.96 8.80 27.01
CA SER A 324 15.41 10.11 27.40
C SER A 324 14.19 10.03 28.34
N LEU A 325 13.58 8.86 28.44
CA LEU A 325 12.45 8.59 29.33
C LEU A 325 12.88 8.09 30.72
N LYS A 326 14.18 7.78 30.90
CA LYS A 326 14.77 7.38 32.18
C LYS A 326 15.42 8.58 32.84
#